data_AF-A0A0C5VHP3-F1
#
_entry.id   AF-A0A0C5VHP3-F1
#
_cell.length_a   1.000
_cell.length_b   1.000
_cell.length_c   1.000
_cell.angle_alpha   90.00
_cell.angle_beta   90.00
_cell.angle_gamma   90.00
#
_symmetry.space_group_name_H-M   'P 1'
#
loop_
_entity.id
_entity.type
_entity.pdbx_description
1 polymer ?
#
loop_
_entity_poly.entity_id
_entity_poly.type
_entity_poly.pdbx_seq_one_letter_code
_entity_poly.pdbx_strand_id
1 'polypeptide(L)'
;MKKCISGMLQQVIGLSVLNMALVSVVQAADLDDGVISPIVGVNAGLCLGVKDSSNSAGATLQSQTCNGSNYQKWQMSKDAARYFTIKNVGSGLCLDVTGWSSSEGTVLQQWTCSSADVQKWNVSDQGGDQYAVISKYSNLAMDVYGARKTNGVDIIQWSWNGAANQKWTFPNATSGGSGSSDGPIGFGSGVTGGAGGEVVTVSTPDQLKSALSGNTPRIIRVSGSIDFRNTEGNATELGCTYSENSCSYNGKQEKILNVGSYCSGRSLYNITYDKAGKSPLTVGSNKTIIGVGAYSGIKGKGLRMVSGVSNVIIRNLSITDINDGIIWGGDAITIDNASKIWIDHNYLARIGRQFIVTGWGTAQNVTISGNYLDGTTDYGHYCNRRHYWNALLLGENQSITIVGNRFHMTSGRSPKFSKQSSASSAGILHMVNNYFDQNYGVGFDGDYAGTVLMEGNYYEKGSNFSPIASSSTGTPLFAPLDSSIGSANNTCRSVLGRNCQSNYDTNSQGNFVINSSAMSNIQGNGSWLNAVRSVSPKSYSEVKSQSFGPQSNITY
;
A
#
# COMPACT_ATOMS: atom_id res chain seq x y z
N MET A 1 -40.17 23.71 69.49
CA MET A 1 -41.60 24.07 69.58
C MET A 1 -42.31 23.64 68.29
N LYS A 2 -43.33 22.77 68.40
CA LYS A 2 -44.54 22.60 67.56
C LYS A 2 -44.39 22.77 66.02
N LYS A 3 -44.46 21.70 65.22
CA LYS A 3 -45.65 21.00 64.65
C LYS A 3 -46.17 21.58 63.32
N CYS A 4 -46.30 20.68 62.32
CA CYS A 4 -47.30 20.51 61.24
C CYS A 4 -46.59 20.17 59.91
N ILE A 5 -46.52 18.93 59.43
CA ILE A 5 -47.55 17.95 58.97
C ILE A 5 -48.28 18.35 57.67
N SER A 6 -48.24 17.40 56.73
CA SER A 6 -49.04 17.20 55.50
C SER A 6 -48.43 17.80 54.21
N GLY A 7 -48.21 17.05 53.13
CA GLY A 7 -48.72 15.73 52.75
C GLY A 7 -47.89 15.04 51.66
N MET A 8 -48.21 13.76 51.49
CA MET A 8 -47.63 12.73 50.61
C MET A 8 -47.66 13.17 49.14
N LEU A 9 -46.85 12.66 48.19
CA LEU A 9 -46.79 11.28 47.72
C LEU A 9 -45.67 11.13 46.66
N GLN A 10 -45.22 9.90 46.46
CA GLN A 10 -44.13 9.41 45.60
C GLN A 10 -44.06 10.01 44.18
N GLN A 11 -42.84 10.25 43.68
CA GLN A 11 -42.49 9.92 42.30
C GLN A 11 -41.00 9.64 42.12
N VAL A 12 -40.74 8.59 41.36
CA VAL A 12 -39.47 7.93 41.06
C VAL A 12 -38.54 8.89 40.31
N ILE A 13 -37.31 9.08 40.79
CA ILE A 13 -36.24 9.70 39.99
C ILE A 13 -35.75 8.65 38.99
N GLY A 14 -36.44 8.57 37.85
CA GLY A 14 -35.85 8.04 36.63
C GLY A 14 -34.96 9.13 36.05
N LEU A 15 -33.64 8.96 36.13
CA LEU A 15 -32.72 9.76 35.33
C LEU A 15 -33.00 9.41 33.85
N SER A 16 -33.79 10.23 33.18
CA SER A 16 -33.87 10.24 31.73
C SER A 16 -32.52 10.73 31.20
N VAL A 17 -31.69 9.78 30.75
CA VAL A 17 -30.57 10.09 29.89
C VAL A 17 -31.18 10.67 28.61
N LEU A 18 -31.08 11.98 28.45
CA LEU A 18 -31.45 12.65 27.21
C LEU A 18 -30.52 12.11 26.14
N ASN A 19 -31.03 11.21 25.31
CA ASN A 19 -30.32 10.66 24.18
C ASN A 19 -30.20 11.80 23.15
N MET A 20 -29.19 12.66 23.31
CA MET A 20 -28.76 13.54 22.23
C MET A 20 -28.23 12.62 21.14
N ALA A 21 -29.09 12.31 20.17
CA ALA A 21 -28.66 11.74 18.91
C ALA A 21 -27.57 12.69 18.36
N LEU A 22 -26.34 12.18 18.32
CA LEU A 22 -25.27 12.76 17.52
C LEU A 22 -25.85 12.91 16.11
N VAL A 23 -26.03 14.16 15.66
CA VAL A 23 -26.22 14.45 14.25
C VAL A 23 -24.95 13.95 13.59
N SER A 24 -25.06 12.86 12.83
CA SER A 24 -23.99 12.36 11.99
C SER A 24 -23.58 13.51 11.07
N VAL A 25 -22.40 14.07 11.32
CA VAL A 25 -21.81 15.05 10.42
C VAL A 25 -21.59 14.30 9.12
N VAL A 26 -22.39 14.65 8.11
CA VAL A 26 -22.29 14.11 6.76
C VAL A 26 -20.88 14.43 6.27
N GLN A 27 -20.02 13.42 6.23
CA GLN A 27 -18.61 13.59 5.94
C GLN A 27 -18.46 13.92 4.44
N ALA A 28 -17.92 15.10 4.12
CA ALA A 28 -17.62 15.47 2.74
C ALA A 28 -16.57 14.49 2.19
N ALA A 29 -16.81 13.96 0.99
CA ALA A 29 -15.91 13.03 0.33
C ALA A 29 -14.49 13.62 0.19
N ASP A 30 -13.48 12.78 0.42
CA ASP A 30 -12.09 13.08 0.10
C ASP A 30 -11.80 12.55 -1.31
N LEU A 31 -12.39 13.22 -2.30
CA LEU A 31 -11.99 13.03 -3.69
C LEU A 31 -10.80 13.95 -3.98
N ASP A 32 -9.80 13.43 -4.69
CA ASP A 32 -8.61 14.18 -5.10
C ASP A 32 -9.00 15.38 -5.97
N ASP A 33 -8.35 16.53 -5.73
CA ASP A 33 -8.58 17.72 -6.53
C ASP A 33 -8.05 17.53 -7.97
N GLY A 34 -8.87 17.91 -8.95
CA GLY A 34 -8.55 17.83 -10.37
C GLY A 34 -8.71 16.44 -11.00
N VAL A 35 -9.19 15.45 -10.24
CA VAL A 35 -9.30 14.06 -10.71
C VAL A 35 -10.35 13.88 -11.80
N ILE A 36 -10.05 13.03 -12.80
CA ILE A 36 -10.94 12.73 -13.93
C ILE A 36 -11.52 11.32 -13.76
N SER A 37 -12.84 11.23 -13.66
CA SER A 37 -13.54 9.97 -13.44
C SER A 37 -14.85 9.89 -14.23
N PRO A 38 -15.30 8.68 -14.67
CA PRO A 38 -16.71 8.48 -14.94
C PRO A 38 -17.51 8.62 -13.63
N ILE A 39 -18.72 9.14 -13.71
CA ILE A 39 -19.67 9.14 -12.58
C ILE A 39 -20.68 8.04 -12.86
N VAL A 40 -20.72 6.99 -12.04
CA VAL A 40 -21.51 5.78 -12.30
C VAL A 40 -22.65 5.67 -11.30
N GLY A 41 -23.89 5.55 -11.79
CA GLY A 41 -25.07 5.39 -10.95
C GLY A 41 -25.13 4.00 -10.31
N VAL A 42 -25.27 3.94 -8.98
CA VAL A 42 -25.34 2.68 -8.22
C VAL A 42 -26.59 1.86 -8.56
N ASN A 43 -27.68 2.51 -8.97
CA ASN A 43 -28.94 1.83 -9.30
C ASN A 43 -28.88 0.89 -10.51
N ALA A 44 -28.07 1.22 -11.52
CA ALA A 44 -28.09 0.60 -12.84
C ALA A 44 -26.70 0.34 -13.44
N GLY A 45 -25.62 0.86 -12.83
CA GLY A 45 -24.26 0.76 -13.39
C GLY A 45 -24.04 1.60 -14.65
N LEU A 46 -24.93 2.58 -14.90
CA LEU A 46 -24.88 3.47 -16.06
C LEU A 46 -24.12 4.75 -15.71
N CYS A 47 -23.40 5.29 -16.68
CA CYS A 47 -22.57 6.48 -16.55
C CYS A 47 -23.38 7.76 -16.74
N LEU A 48 -23.04 8.81 -16.00
CA LEU A 48 -23.47 10.18 -16.29
C LEU A 48 -22.84 10.64 -17.61
N GLY A 49 -23.68 10.95 -18.59
CA GLY A 49 -23.25 11.47 -19.88
C GLY A 49 -24.04 12.72 -20.29
N VAL A 50 -23.43 13.55 -21.12
CA VAL A 50 -24.14 14.62 -21.83
C VAL A 50 -25.00 14.00 -22.94
N LYS A 51 -26.27 14.41 -23.03
CA LYS A 51 -27.18 13.97 -24.08
C LYS A 51 -26.61 14.25 -25.47
N ASP A 52 -26.72 13.26 -26.35
CA ASP A 52 -26.25 13.30 -27.75
C ASP A 52 -24.77 13.72 -27.91
N SER A 53 -23.95 13.56 -26.86
CA SER A 53 -22.55 14.00 -26.82
C SER A 53 -22.36 15.49 -27.14
N SER A 54 -23.37 16.31 -26.87
CA SER A 54 -23.37 17.73 -27.21
C SER A 54 -22.28 18.51 -26.46
N ASN A 55 -21.66 19.48 -27.14
CA ASN A 55 -20.72 20.43 -26.53
C ASN A 55 -21.35 21.80 -26.26
N SER A 56 -22.66 21.93 -26.47
CA SER A 56 -23.38 23.19 -26.26
C SER A 56 -23.74 23.39 -24.79
N ALA A 57 -23.65 24.64 -24.33
CA ALA A 57 -24.26 25.06 -23.08
C ALA A 57 -25.79 24.86 -23.16
N GLY A 58 -26.37 24.30 -22.10
CA GLY A 58 -27.78 23.93 -22.04
C GLY A 58 -28.09 22.49 -22.45
N ALA A 59 -27.09 21.72 -22.87
CA ALA A 59 -27.30 20.29 -23.11
C ALA A 59 -27.59 19.56 -21.79
N THR A 60 -28.65 18.76 -21.77
CA THR A 60 -29.08 18.02 -20.58
C THR A 60 -28.21 16.79 -20.33
N LEU A 61 -28.22 16.31 -19.09
CA LEU A 61 -27.48 15.13 -18.68
C LEU A 61 -28.39 13.90 -18.59
N GLN A 62 -27.84 12.74 -18.90
CA GLN A 62 -28.55 11.47 -18.89
C GLN A 62 -27.69 10.35 -18.31
N SER A 63 -28.36 9.36 -17.73
CA SER A 63 -27.79 8.07 -17.38
C SER A 63 -27.68 7.22 -18.65
N GLN A 64 -26.46 6.81 -19.01
CA GLN A 64 -26.18 6.14 -20.27
C GLN A 64 -25.24 4.94 -20.14
N THR A 65 -25.26 4.01 -21.09
CA THR A 65 -24.31 2.90 -21.17
C THR A 65 -22.88 3.44 -21.19
N CYS A 66 -22.06 3.00 -20.24
CA CYS A 66 -20.66 3.40 -20.15
C CYS A 66 -19.88 2.94 -21.39
N ASN A 67 -19.27 3.89 -22.10
CA ASN A 67 -18.51 3.61 -23.33
C ASN A 67 -17.11 4.25 -23.35
N GLY A 68 -16.72 4.94 -22.27
CA GLY A 68 -15.39 5.53 -22.13
C GLY A 68 -15.17 6.84 -22.92
N SER A 69 -16.20 7.37 -23.58
CA SER A 69 -16.12 8.63 -24.32
C SER A 69 -15.95 9.83 -23.39
N ASN A 70 -15.36 10.91 -23.91
CA ASN A 70 -15.06 12.10 -23.11
C ASN A 70 -16.32 12.83 -22.59
N TYR A 71 -17.46 12.69 -23.27
CA TYR A 71 -18.74 13.25 -22.80
C TYR A 71 -19.32 12.50 -21.58
N GLN A 72 -18.72 11.37 -21.17
CA GLN A 72 -19.03 10.63 -19.94
C GLN A 72 -17.92 10.73 -18.87
N LYS A 73 -16.87 11.53 -19.11
CA LYS A 73 -15.77 11.75 -18.17
C LYS A 73 -15.90 13.13 -17.55
N TRP A 74 -15.67 13.21 -16.25
CA TRP A 74 -15.87 14.41 -15.46
C TRP A 74 -14.65 14.68 -14.61
N GLN A 75 -14.14 15.90 -14.71
CA GLN A 75 -13.08 16.44 -13.85
C GLN A 75 -13.72 17.06 -12.60
N MET A 76 -13.30 16.61 -11.43
CA MET A 76 -13.77 17.09 -10.13
C MET A 76 -12.74 18.09 -9.59
N SER A 77 -13.13 19.35 -9.33
CA SER A 77 -12.24 20.36 -8.74
C SER A 77 -12.84 20.92 -7.46
N LYS A 78 -12.05 20.93 -6.39
CA LYS A 78 -12.51 21.25 -5.03
C LYS A 78 -12.09 22.67 -4.63
N ASP A 79 -13.04 23.47 -4.15
CA ASP A 79 -12.72 24.80 -3.61
C ASP A 79 -12.27 24.74 -2.14
N ALA A 80 -11.81 25.88 -1.61
CA ALA A 80 -11.36 25.99 -0.22
C ALA A 80 -12.46 25.68 0.82
N ALA A 81 -13.73 25.77 0.43
CA ALA A 81 -14.90 25.42 1.24
C ALA A 81 -15.34 23.96 1.03
N ARG A 82 -14.54 23.16 0.32
CA ARG A 82 -14.75 21.74 -0.02
C ARG A 82 -15.96 21.47 -0.94
N TYR A 83 -16.47 22.47 -1.66
CA TYR A 83 -17.45 22.24 -2.72
C TYR A 83 -16.76 21.86 -4.03
N PHE A 84 -17.39 20.95 -4.77
CA PHE A 84 -16.91 20.49 -6.07
C PHE A 84 -17.52 21.29 -7.22
N THR A 85 -16.66 21.69 -8.15
CA THR A 85 -17.03 21.99 -9.54
C THR A 85 -16.80 20.73 -10.35
N ILE A 86 -17.82 20.29 -11.11
CA ILE A 86 -17.79 19.03 -11.86
C ILE A 86 -17.82 19.36 -13.35
N LYS A 87 -16.69 19.26 -14.04
CA LYS A 87 -16.49 19.72 -15.41
C LYS A 87 -16.42 18.55 -16.39
N ASN A 88 -17.22 18.57 -17.44
CA ASN A 88 -17.18 17.55 -18.48
C ASN A 88 -15.88 17.65 -19.30
N VAL A 89 -15.22 16.53 -19.55
CA VAL A 89 -13.96 16.49 -20.32
C VAL A 89 -14.20 16.74 -21.81
N GLY A 90 -15.33 16.30 -22.36
CA GLY A 90 -15.66 16.46 -23.77
C GLY A 90 -15.96 17.91 -24.17
N SER A 91 -16.82 18.57 -23.40
CA SER A 91 -17.28 19.94 -23.70
C SER A 91 -16.49 21.05 -23.00
N GLY A 92 -15.83 20.73 -21.89
CA GLY A 92 -15.23 21.72 -21.01
C GLY A 92 -16.25 22.55 -20.21
N LEU A 93 -17.52 22.14 -20.20
CA LEU A 93 -18.62 22.80 -19.47
C LEU A 93 -18.89 22.13 -18.13
N CYS A 94 -19.53 22.84 -17.20
CA CYS A 94 -19.73 22.40 -15.82
C CYS A 94 -21.17 21.89 -15.59
N LEU A 95 -21.30 20.87 -14.73
CA LEU A 95 -22.57 20.40 -14.19
C LEU A 95 -23.31 21.54 -13.49
N ASP A 96 -24.55 21.78 -13.91
CA ASP A 96 -25.31 22.98 -13.63
C ASP A 96 -26.78 22.67 -13.31
N VAL A 97 -27.33 23.37 -12.32
CA VAL A 97 -28.77 23.37 -12.03
C VAL A 97 -29.50 24.31 -12.98
N THR A 98 -30.27 23.72 -13.90
CA THR A 98 -30.96 24.45 -14.97
C THR A 98 -31.82 25.60 -14.43
N GLY A 99 -31.58 26.79 -14.98
CA GLY A 99 -32.39 27.98 -14.71
C GLY A 99 -32.37 28.45 -13.26
N TRP A 100 -31.37 28.06 -12.46
CA TRP A 100 -31.29 28.39 -11.04
C TRP A 100 -32.55 27.96 -10.27
N SER A 101 -33.15 26.84 -10.67
CA SER A 101 -34.35 26.32 -10.02
C SER A 101 -33.98 25.60 -8.72
N SER A 102 -34.74 25.82 -7.65
CA SER A 102 -34.72 25.00 -6.43
C SER A 102 -35.83 23.94 -6.41
N SER A 103 -36.54 23.75 -7.53
CA SER A 103 -37.65 22.80 -7.63
C SER A 103 -37.16 21.38 -7.88
N GLU A 104 -37.76 20.42 -7.18
CA GLU A 104 -37.60 18.99 -7.47
C GLU A 104 -38.03 18.67 -8.91
N GLY A 105 -37.36 17.70 -9.52
CA GLY A 105 -37.62 17.28 -10.90
C GLY A 105 -36.99 18.18 -11.95
N THR A 106 -36.30 19.26 -11.55
CA THR A 106 -35.52 20.07 -12.50
C THR A 106 -34.40 19.21 -13.10
N VAL A 107 -34.35 19.12 -14.42
CA VAL A 107 -33.29 18.42 -15.18
C VAL A 107 -31.95 19.14 -14.99
N LEU A 108 -30.87 18.40 -14.78
CA LEU A 108 -29.52 18.92 -14.72
C LEU A 108 -28.93 19.04 -16.13
N GLN A 109 -28.10 20.06 -16.33
CA GLN A 109 -27.49 20.38 -17.62
C GLN A 109 -25.98 20.58 -17.47
N GLN A 110 -25.30 20.79 -18.59
CA GLN A 110 -24.00 21.44 -18.61
C GLN A 110 -24.12 22.91 -19.01
N TRP A 111 -23.31 23.78 -18.42
CA TRP A 111 -23.25 25.20 -18.76
C TRP A 111 -21.82 25.74 -18.65
N THR A 112 -21.61 26.96 -19.17
CA THR A 112 -20.33 27.67 -19.03
C THR A 112 -19.93 27.73 -17.55
N CYS A 113 -18.73 27.23 -17.24
CA CYS A 113 -18.21 27.18 -15.88
C CYS A 113 -18.08 28.59 -15.28
N SER A 114 -18.54 28.75 -14.05
CA SER A 114 -18.54 29.98 -13.28
C SER A 114 -18.34 29.68 -11.79
N SER A 115 -18.24 30.71 -10.95
CA SER A 115 -18.19 30.56 -9.48
C SER A 115 -19.56 30.50 -8.81
N ALA A 116 -20.65 30.43 -9.60
CA ALA A 116 -22.02 30.44 -9.11
C ALA A 116 -22.36 29.17 -8.30
N ASP A 117 -23.20 29.33 -7.28
CA ASP A 117 -23.56 28.21 -6.39
C ASP A 117 -24.38 27.11 -7.09
N VAL A 118 -25.04 27.41 -8.21
CA VAL A 118 -25.74 26.43 -9.07
C VAL A 118 -24.81 25.43 -9.77
N GLN A 119 -23.49 25.65 -9.71
CA GLN A 119 -22.46 24.75 -10.26
C GLN A 119 -21.55 24.17 -9.16
N LYS A 120 -21.95 24.33 -7.89
CA LYS A 120 -21.21 23.83 -6.73
C LYS A 120 -21.94 22.68 -6.08
N TRP A 121 -21.20 21.62 -5.79
CA TRP A 121 -21.75 20.35 -5.35
C TRP A 121 -21.06 19.89 -4.07
N ASN A 122 -21.84 19.59 -3.04
CA ASN A 122 -21.40 18.82 -1.89
C ASN A 122 -21.42 17.35 -2.29
N VAL A 123 -20.24 16.74 -2.45
CA VAL A 123 -20.12 15.30 -2.66
C VAL A 123 -19.90 14.66 -1.30
N SER A 124 -20.89 13.89 -0.84
CA SER A 124 -20.92 13.33 0.51
C SER A 124 -20.77 11.81 0.48
N ASP A 125 -19.87 11.29 1.30
CA ASP A 125 -19.65 9.85 1.45
C ASP A 125 -20.85 9.17 2.12
N GLN A 126 -21.31 8.07 1.51
CA GLN A 126 -22.41 7.21 1.98
C GLN A 126 -21.92 5.81 2.41
N GLY A 127 -20.60 5.57 2.39
CA GLY A 127 -19.95 4.30 2.66
C GLY A 127 -19.84 3.37 1.44
N GLY A 128 -18.80 2.53 1.43
CA GLY A 128 -18.59 1.52 0.36
C GLY A 128 -18.35 2.13 -1.02
N ASP A 129 -17.60 3.24 -1.09
CA ASP A 129 -17.29 4.01 -2.31
C ASP A 129 -18.53 4.57 -3.03
N GLN A 130 -19.62 4.78 -2.30
CA GLN A 130 -20.86 5.38 -2.79
C GLN A 130 -21.02 6.79 -2.23
N TYR A 131 -21.49 7.70 -3.07
CA TYR A 131 -21.55 9.12 -2.76
C TYR A 131 -22.89 9.72 -3.15
N ALA A 132 -23.36 10.68 -2.35
CA ALA A 132 -24.42 11.60 -2.72
C ALA A 132 -23.79 12.83 -3.37
N VAL A 133 -24.39 13.36 -4.44
CA VAL A 133 -23.98 14.61 -5.08
C VAL A 133 -25.10 15.63 -4.86
N ILE A 134 -24.91 16.55 -3.92
CA ILE A 134 -25.94 17.46 -3.41
C ILE A 134 -25.62 18.88 -3.88
N SER A 135 -26.58 19.55 -4.50
CA SER A 135 -26.40 20.94 -4.93
C SER A 135 -26.20 21.86 -3.74
N LYS A 136 -25.17 22.71 -3.78
CA LYS A 136 -24.98 23.79 -2.82
C LYS A 136 -26.13 24.81 -2.88
N TYR A 137 -26.70 25.01 -4.08
CA TYR A 137 -27.75 26.00 -4.30
C TYR A 137 -29.10 25.56 -3.73
N SER A 138 -29.56 24.35 -4.05
CA SER A 138 -30.91 23.88 -3.72
C SER A 138 -30.97 22.90 -2.54
N ASN A 139 -29.84 22.35 -2.10
CA ASN A 139 -29.75 21.20 -1.18
C ASN A 139 -30.43 19.91 -1.70
N LEU A 140 -30.75 19.85 -3.00
CA LEU A 140 -31.29 18.66 -3.65
C LEU A 140 -30.18 17.78 -4.23
N ALA A 141 -30.40 16.47 -4.25
CA ALA A 141 -29.45 15.47 -4.74
C ALA A 141 -29.61 15.21 -6.24
N MET A 142 -28.50 14.89 -6.91
CA MET A 142 -28.48 14.36 -8.27
C MET A 142 -29.14 12.98 -8.30
N ASP A 143 -30.18 12.83 -9.13
CA ASP A 143 -31.11 11.71 -9.13
C ASP A 143 -31.39 11.21 -10.56
N VAL A 144 -31.38 9.89 -10.76
CA VAL A 144 -31.86 9.25 -12.00
C VAL A 144 -33.40 9.22 -11.99
N TYR A 145 -34.03 9.99 -12.89
CA TYR A 145 -35.48 10.20 -12.90
C TYR A 145 -36.30 8.90 -12.77
N GLY A 146 -37.13 8.85 -11.72
CA GLY A 146 -38.01 7.72 -11.44
C GLY A 146 -37.29 6.41 -11.11
N ALA A 147 -36.01 6.47 -10.70
CA ALA A 147 -35.14 5.33 -10.44
C ALA A 147 -35.04 4.33 -11.61
N ARG A 148 -35.32 4.79 -12.84
CA ARG A 148 -35.32 3.94 -14.03
C ARG A 148 -33.91 3.42 -14.32
N LYS A 149 -33.83 2.15 -14.73
CA LYS A 149 -32.55 1.45 -15.02
C LYS A 149 -32.22 1.36 -16.52
N THR A 150 -33.03 1.99 -17.37
CA THR A 150 -32.87 1.98 -18.82
C THR A 150 -31.88 3.06 -19.26
N ASN A 151 -31.18 2.83 -20.37
CA ASN A 151 -30.30 3.82 -21.00
C ASN A 151 -31.07 5.08 -21.45
N GLY A 152 -30.47 6.25 -21.31
CA GLY A 152 -31.01 7.54 -21.79
C GLY A 152 -31.99 8.23 -20.84
N VAL A 153 -31.99 7.87 -19.55
CA VAL A 153 -32.87 8.50 -18.55
C VAL A 153 -32.28 9.84 -18.11
N ASP A 154 -33.09 10.89 -18.05
CA ASP A 154 -32.65 12.21 -17.61
C ASP A 154 -32.17 12.21 -16.15
N ILE A 155 -31.15 13.00 -15.88
CA ILE A 155 -30.68 13.30 -14.54
C ILE A 155 -31.35 14.56 -14.04
N ILE A 156 -31.97 14.49 -12.88
CA ILE A 156 -32.71 15.57 -12.24
C ILE A 156 -32.12 15.89 -10.85
N GLN A 157 -32.60 16.96 -10.22
CA GLN A 157 -32.44 17.16 -8.78
C GLN A 157 -33.71 16.73 -8.01
N TRP A 158 -33.55 16.06 -6.88
CA TRP A 158 -34.66 15.59 -6.03
C TRP A 158 -34.25 15.56 -4.55
N SER A 159 -35.22 15.57 -3.62
CA SER A 159 -34.90 15.43 -2.18
C SER A 159 -34.10 14.16 -1.92
N TRP A 160 -33.00 14.30 -1.18
CA TRP A 160 -32.20 13.18 -0.74
C TRP A 160 -33.02 12.24 0.16
N ASN A 161 -33.13 10.97 -0.24
CA ASN A 161 -33.82 9.92 0.50
C ASN A 161 -32.96 8.66 0.68
N GLY A 162 -31.72 8.66 0.18
CA GLY A 162 -30.78 7.54 0.33
C GLY A 162 -31.03 6.36 -0.60
N ALA A 163 -31.95 6.47 -1.57
CA ALA A 163 -32.19 5.43 -2.56
C ALA A 163 -31.02 5.29 -3.55
N ALA A 164 -30.88 4.10 -4.15
CA ALA A 164 -29.76 3.77 -5.03
C ALA A 164 -29.66 4.67 -6.28
N ASN A 165 -30.78 5.26 -6.74
CA ASN A 165 -30.82 6.18 -7.89
C ASN A 165 -30.27 7.58 -7.57
N GLN A 166 -29.94 7.85 -6.32
CA GLN A 166 -29.27 9.08 -5.87
C GLN A 166 -27.82 8.84 -5.44
N LYS A 167 -27.36 7.59 -5.53
CA LYS A 167 -26.00 7.18 -5.15
C LYS A 167 -25.13 6.98 -6.39
N TRP A 168 -23.91 7.48 -6.30
CA TRP A 168 -22.96 7.53 -7.39
C TRP A 168 -21.62 6.98 -6.94
N THR A 169 -20.89 6.33 -7.83
CA THR A 169 -19.48 5.99 -7.61
C THR A 169 -18.61 6.81 -8.55
N PHE A 170 -17.37 7.06 -8.12
CA PHE A 170 -16.35 7.73 -8.92
C PHE A 170 -15.11 6.81 -9.01
N PRO A 171 -15.10 5.82 -9.92
CA PRO A 171 -14.10 4.74 -9.95
C PRO A 171 -12.64 5.19 -10.03
N ASN A 172 -12.39 6.45 -10.41
CA ASN A 172 -11.06 7.03 -10.52
C ASN A 172 -10.82 8.20 -9.54
N ALA A 173 -11.83 8.63 -8.77
CA ALA A 173 -11.75 9.83 -7.93
C ALA A 173 -11.51 9.55 -6.44
N THR A 174 -11.45 8.29 -6.04
CA THR A 174 -11.24 7.90 -4.64
C THR A 174 -9.81 8.18 -4.20
N SER A 175 -9.62 9.01 -3.17
CA SER A 175 -8.51 8.83 -2.23
C SER A 175 -9.06 8.45 -0.85
N GLY A 176 -8.37 7.56 -0.14
CA GLY A 176 -8.46 7.53 1.33
C GLY A 176 -9.05 6.31 2.03
N GLY A 177 -9.34 5.20 1.35
CA GLY A 177 -8.88 3.93 1.91
C GLY A 177 -7.37 3.97 1.79
N SER A 178 -6.61 3.73 2.86
CA SER A 178 -5.16 3.83 2.78
C SER A 178 -4.58 2.91 1.69
N GLY A 179 -4.31 3.51 0.54
CA GLY A 179 -3.79 2.94 -0.69
C GLY A 179 -3.21 4.08 -1.51
N SER A 180 -2.00 3.88 -1.98
CA SER A 180 -1.14 4.83 -2.69
C SER A 180 -1.79 5.43 -3.95
N SER A 181 -1.31 6.60 -4.37
CA SER A 181 -1.20 6.89 -5.80
C SER A 181 -0.78 5.62 -6.53
N ASP A 182 -1.46 5.17 -7.58
CA ASP A 182 -1.21 3.85 -8.19
C ASP A 182 0.17 3.73 -8.89
N GLY A 183 1.05 4.72 -8.71
CA GLY A 183 2.44 4.74 -9.13
C GLY A 183 3.41 4.66 -7.94
N PRO A 184 4.68 4.36 -8.23
CA PRO A 184 5.70 4.31 -7.19
C PRO A 184 5.86 5.66 -6.50
N ILE A 185 6.22 5.63 -5.22
CA ILE A 185 6.49 6.81 -4.40
C ILE A 185 7.91 6.75 -3.82
N GLY A 186 8.34 7.80 -3.12
CA GLY A 186 9.65 7.78 -2.46
C GLY A 186 10.80 7.63 -3.44
N PHE A 187 11.79 6.81 -3.05
CA PHE A 187 12.99 6.58 -3.87
C PHE A 187 12.69 5.92 -5.21
N GLY A 188 11.59 5.18 -5.33
CA GLY A 188 11.16 4.52 -6.56
C GLY A 188 10.27 5.39 -7.46
N SER A 189 9.94 6.63 -7.08
CA SER A 189 8.91 7.44 -7.78
C SER A 189 9.08 7.62 -9.30
N GLY A 190 10.29 7.42 -9.83
CA GLY A 190 10.57 7.45 -11.27
C GLY A 190 10.53 6.10 -11.99
N VAL A 191 10.09 5.00 -11.35
CA VAL A 191 10.00 3.68 -12.00
C VAL A 191 8.80 3.64 -12.96
N THR A 192 9.04 3.24 -14.20
CA THR A 192 8.00 3.06 -15.24
C THR A 192 7.87 1.61 -15.70
N GLY A 193 8.81 0.74 -15.33
CA GLY A 193 8.80 -0.67 -15.68
C GLY A 193 8.79 -0.89 -17.20
N GLY A 194 7.81 -1.67 -17.66
CA GLY A 194 7.60 -2.00 -19.06
C GLY A 194 6.69 -1.05 -19.83
N ALA A 195 6.35 0.12 -19.29
CA ALA A 195 5.47 1.09 -19.95
C ALA A 195 5.93 1.41 -21.39
N GLY A 196 4.96 1.46 -22.33
CA GLY A 196 5.22 1.62 -23.76
C GLY A 196 5.71 0.35 -24.48
N GLY A 197 5.90 -0.75 -23.74
CA GLY A 197 6.28 -2.05 -24.27
C GLY A 197 5.10 -2.96 -24.63
N GLU A 198 5.44 -4.15 -25.16
CA GLU A 198 4.45 -5.20 -25.45
C GLU A 198 3.76 -5.68 -24.17
N VAL A 199 2.45 -5.90 -24.22
CA VAL A 199 1.70 -6.56 -23.14
C VAL A 199 1.56 -8.03 -23.47
N VAL A 200 2.12 -8.91 -22.64
CA VAL A 200 2.01 -10.36 -22.77
C VAL A 200 1.32 -10.95 -21.56
N THR A 201 0.50 -11.98 -21.75
CA THR A 201 -0.06 -12.78 -20.65
C THR A 201 0.61 -14.15 -20.63
N VAL A 202 1.11 -14.55 -19.47
CA VAL A 202 1.86 -15.80 -19.27
C VAL A 202 1.18 -16.66 -18.23
N SER A 203 1.19 -17.98 -18.45
CA SER A 203 0.57 -18.97 -17.57
C SER A 203 1.42 -20.24 -17.38
N THR A 204 2.58 -20.33 -18.05
CA THR A 204 3.49 -21.47 -17.94
C THR A 204 4.91 -21.04 -17.56
N PRO A 205 5.72 -21.94 -16.98
CA PRO A 205 7.13 -21.67 -16.65
C PRO A 205 7.95 -21.11 -17.83
N ASP A 206 7.83 -21.73 -19.00
CA ASP A 206 8.59 -21.33 -20.20
C ASP A 206 8.15 -19.97 -20.74
N GLN A 207 6.85 -19.69 -20.74
CA GLN A 207 6.32 -18.38 -21.14
C GLN A 207 6.85 -17.28 -20.22
N LEU A 208 6.81 -17.48 -18.90
CA LEU A 208 7.31 -16.51 -17.94
C LEU A 208 8.82 -16.30 -18.10
N LYS A 209 9.60 -17.38 -18.18
CA LYS A 209 11.06 -17.31 -18.34
C LYS A 209 11.44 -16.55 -19.62
N SER A 210 10.77 -16.82 -20.73
CA SER A 210 10.97 -16.10 -21.99
C SER A 210 10.60 -14.63 -21.85
N ALA A 211 9.44 -14.33 -21.24
CA ALA A 211 8.93 -12.98 -21.11
C ALA A 211 9.85 -12.05 -20.30
N LEU A 212 10.47 -12.58 -19.23
CA LEU A 212 11.36 -11.85 -18.32
C LEU A 212 12.73 -11.48 -18.92
N SER A 213 13.15 -12.21 -19.95
CA SER A 213 14.49 -12.07 -20.53
C SER A 213 14.70 -10.78 -21.34
N GLY A 214 15.96 -10.35 -21.45
CA GLY A 214 16.35 -9.17 -22.24
C GLY A 214 15.88 -7.83 -21.66
N ASN A 215 16.24 -6.72 -22.32
CA ASN A 215 16.00 -5.36 -21.82
C ASN A 215 14.86 -4.61 -22.53
N THR A 216 14.19 -5.24 -23.49
CA THR A 216 13.03 -4.68 -24.20
C THR A 216 11.90 -4.38 -23.21
N PRO A 217 11.30 -3.17 -23.22
CA PRO A 217 10.12 -2.86 -22.43
C PRO A 217 9.01 -3.89 -22.62
N ARG A 218 8.49 -4.44 -21.52
CA ARG A 218 7.37 -5.40 -21.56
C ARG A 218 6.54 -5.39 -20.28
N ILE A 219 5.22 -5.42 -20.45
CA ILE A 219 4.25 -5.67 -19.38
C ILE A 219 3.88 -7.15 -19.42
N ILE A 220 4.20 -7.88 -18.36
CA ILE A 220 4.06 -9.32 -18.22
C ILE A 220 2.94 -9.59 -17.21
N ARG A 221 1.77 -9.93 -17.71
CA ARG A 221 0.61 -10.31 -16.92
C ARG A 221 0.71 -11.79 -16.57
N VAL A 222 0.99 -12.10 -15.32
CA VAL A 222 1.02 -13.47 -14.80
C VAL A 222 -0.42 -13.89 -14.50
N SER A 223 -0.90 -14.93 -15.18
CA SER A 223 -2.25 -15.47 -14.98
C SER A 223 -2.18 -16.81 -14.26
N GLY A 224 -2.77 -16.86 -13.07
CA GLY A 224 -2.77 -18.04 -12.22
C GLY A 224 -1.44 -18.28 -11.52
N SER A 225 -1.30 -19.46 -10.92
CA SER A 225 -0.09 -19.86 -10.19
C SER A 225 0.83 -20.65 -11.12
N ILE A 226 1.96 -20.05 -11.49
CA ILE A 226 3.00 -20.71 -12.28
C ILE A 226 3.94 -21.46 -11.34
N ASP A 227 3.87 -22.79 -11.35
CA ASP A 227 4.62 -23.66 -10.45
C ASP A 227 5.90 -24.19 -11.10
N PHE A 228 7.05 -23.85 -10.52
CA PHE A 228 8.37 -24.32 -10.95
C PHE A 228 8.86 -25.53 -10.14
N ARG A 229 8.14 -25.98 -9.12
CA ARG A 229 8.58 -27.11 -8.31
C ARG A 229 8.68 -28.37 -9.17
N ASN A 230 9.72 -29.15 -8.94
CA ASN A 230 10.09 -30.37 -9.64
C ASN A 230 10.48 -30.17 -11.12
N THR A 231 10.39 -28.95 -11.68
CA THR A 231 10.76 -28.70 -13.10
C THR A 231 12.25 -28.88 -13.36
N GLU A 232 13.08 -28.72 -12.33
CA GLU A 232 14.52 -28.93 -12.41
C GLU A 232 14.98 -30.20 -11.68
N GLY A 233 14.06 -30.94 -11.04
CA GLY A 233 14.36 -32.09 -10.18
C GLY A 233 14.98 -31.73 -8.82
N ASN A 234 15.39 -32.73 -8.06
CA ASN A 234 15.95 -32.56 -6.70
C ASN A 234 17.48 -32.65 -6.69
N ALA A 235 18.09 -32.09 -5.65
CA ALA A 235 19.49 -32.29 -5.30
C ALA A 235 19.61 -32.66 -3.83
N THR A 236 20.70 -33.35 -3.48
CA THR A 236 21.05 -33.67 -2.10
C THR A 236 22.45 -33.13 -1.82
N GLU A 237 22.56 -32.30 -0.79
CA GLU A 237 23.82 -31.73 -0.32
C GLU A 237 23.96 -31.98 1.19
N LEU A 238 25.20 -31.94 1.69
CA LEU A 238 25.43 -31.94 3.12
C LEU A 238 24.96 -30.61 3.74
N GLY A 239 24.34 -30.71 4.89
CA GLY A 239 23.98 -29.59 5.73
C GLY A 239 23.84 -30.00 7.18
N CYS A 240 23.27 -29.14 7.99
CA CYS A 240 23.09 -29.37 9.41
C CYS A 240 21.78 -28.75 9.88
N THR A 241 21.37 -29.11 11.10
CA THR A 241 20.33 -28.38 11.82
C THR A 241 20.89 -27.01 12.22
N TYR A 242 20.19 -25.93 11.86
CA TYR A 242 20.71 -24.59 12.11
C TYR A 242 20.34 -24.05 13.50
N SER A 243 19.12 -24.33 13.94
CA SER A 243 18.63 -23.93 15.25
C SER A 243 19.03 -24.97 16.30
N GLU A 244 19.73 -24.56 17.35
CA GLU A 244 20.06 -25.43 18.49
C GLU A 244 18.86 -25.60 19.46
N ASN A 245 17.71 -24.99 19.14
CA ASN A 245 16.50 -25.12 19.93
C ASN A 245 15.86 -26.51 19.73
N SER A 246 15.55 -27.19 20.83
CA SER A 246 14.74 -28.42 20.79
C SER A 246 13.27 -28.06 20.50
N CYS A 247 12.75 -28.46 19.34
CA CYS A 247 11.35 -28.19 18.96
C CYS A 247 10.36 -29.21 19.57
N SER A 248 10.51 -29.58 20.85
CA SER A 248 9.69 -30.62 21.50
C SER A 248 8.21 -30.26 21.66
N TYR A 249 7.85 -28.98 21.58
CA TYR A 249 6.48 -28.52 21.82
C TYR A 249 5.84 -27.72 20.70
N ASN A 250 6.59 -27.16 19.74
CA ASN A 250 6.03 -26.40 18.61
C ASN A 250 7.05 -26.28 17.45
N GLY A 251 6.58 -26.33 16.21
CA GLY A 251 7.38 -26.12 15.00
C GLY A 251 8.35 -27.27 14.65
N LYS A 252 9.01 -27.13 13.50
CA LYS A 252 10.07 -27.98 12.97
C LYS A 252 11.38 -27.19 12.97
N GLN A 253 12.51 -27.87 13.08
CA GLN A 253 13.81 -27.21 13.03
C GLN A 253 14.15 -26.78 11.60
N GLU A 254 14.63 -25.55 11.43
CA GLU A 254 15.28 -25.11 10.21
C GLU A 254 16.56 -25.92 9.95
N LYS A 255 16.77 -26.23 8.68
CA LYS A 255 17.99 -26.85 8.19
C LYS A 255 18.75 -25.83 7.37
N ILE A 256 20.07 -25.95 7.33
CA ILE A 256 20.94 -25.10 6.52
C ILE A 256 21.85 -25.97 5.67
N LEU A 257 21.98 -25.63 4.39
CA LEU A 257 23.00 -26.23 3.53
C LEU A 257 24.39 -25.79 4.03
N ASN A 258 25.40 -26.67 3.94
CA ASN A 258 26.75 -26.39 4.43
C ASN A 258 27.51 -25.40 3.54
N VAL A 259 27.12 -24.13 3.61
CA VAL A 259 27.72 -23.00 2.90
C VAL A 259 28.50 -22.16 3.91
N GLY A 260 29.61 -21.51 3.51
CA GLY A 260 30.25 -20.44 4.29
C GLY A 260 30.54 -20.77 5.77
N SER A 261 30.90 -22.01 6.09
CA SER A 261 31.16 -22.51 7.44
C SER A 261 29.97 -22.48 8.41
N TYR A 262 28.73 -22.29 7.92
CA TYR A 262 27.52 -22.24 8.76
C TYR A 262 27.23 -23.55 9.53
N CYS A 263 27.83 -24.67 9.13
CA CYS A 263 27.74 -25.94 9.85
C CYS A 263 29.01 -26.33 10.62
N SER A 264 29.97 -25.40 10.78
CA SER A 264 31.20 -25.67 11.53
C SER A 264 30.87 -26.11 12.96
N GLY A 265 31.45 -27.24 13.38
CA GLY A 265 31.22 -27.83 14.71
C GLY A 265 29.90 -28.57 14.89
N ARG A 266 29.10 -28.74 13.83
CA ARG A 266 27.79 -29.43 13.88
C ARG A 266 27.81 -30.74 13.10
N SER A 267 26.95 -31.68 13.50
CA SER A 267 26.78 -32.94 12.78
C SER A 267 26.15 -32.70 11.41
N LEU A 268 26.81 -33.20 10.37
CA LEU A 268 26.34 -33.08 9.00
C LEU A 268 25.41 -34.24 8.64
N TYR A 269 24.39 -33.95 7.84
CA TYR A 269 23.52 -34.95 7.23
C TYR A 269 23.03 -34.49 5.85
N ASN A 270 22.49 -35.43 5.08
CA ASN A 270 21.95 -35.17 3.75
C ASN A 270 20.66 -34.36 3.83
N ILE A 271 20.61 -33.23 3.13
CA ILE A 271 19.41 -32.42 2.92
C ILE A 271 19.05 -32.51 1.44
N THR A 272 17.87 -33.05 1.15
CA THR A 272 17.29 -33.03 -0.19
C THR A 272 16.39 -31.80 -0.36
N TYR A 273 16.54 -31.12 -1.48
CA TYR A 273 15.80 -29.90 -1.80
C TYR A 273 15.48 -29.82 -3.30
N ASP A 274 14.51 -29.00 -3.67
CA ASP A 274 14.12 -28.75 -5.06
C ASP A 274 15.12 -27.78 -5.73
N LYS A 275 15.76 -28.21 -6.82
CA LYS A 275 16.78 -27.39 -7.49
C LYS A 275 16.22 -26.07 -8.02
N ALA A 276 14.94 -26.01 -8.39
CA ALA A 276 14.35 -24.81 -8.97
C ALA A 276 14.42 -23.61 -8.01
N GLY A 277 14.39 -23.85 -6.69
CA GLY A 277 14.45 -22.80 -5.68
C GLY A 277 15.81 -22.13 -5.55
N LYS A 278 16.91 -22.84 -5.85
CA LYS A 278 18.27 -22.28 -5.82
C LYS A 278 18.66 -21.51 -7.09
N SER A 279 17.85 -21.60 -8.15
CA SER A 279 18.17 -21.07 -9.48
C SER A 279 17.19 -19.95 -9.92
N PRO A 280 17.06 -18.82 -9.20
CA PRO A 280 16.00 -17.83 -9.44
C PRO A 280 15.93 -17.31 -10.90
N LEU A 281 14.74 -16.90 -11.33
CA LEU A 281 14.48 -16.36 -12.67
C LEU A 281 15.22 -15.04 -12.86
N THR A 282 16.07 -14.95 -13.88
CA THR A 282 16.71 -13.70 -14.26
C THR A 282 15.69 -12.74 -14.87
N VAL A 283 15.65 -11.51 -14.35
CA VAL A 283 14.79 -10.43 -14.84
C VAL A 283 15.66 -9.37 -15.50
N GLY A 284 15.40 -9.06 -16.77
CA GLY A 284 16.06 -7.96 -17.47
C GLY A 284 15.44 -6.59 -17.17
N SER A 285 16.01 -5.53 -17.74
CA SER A 285 15.54 -4.15 -17.52
C SER A 285 14.20 -3.87 -18.20
N ASN A 286 13.52 -2.81 -17.77
CA ASN A 286 12.26 -2.32 -18.34
C ASN A 286 11.14 -3.37 -18.32
N LYS A 287 10.84 -3.91 -17.14
CA LYS A 287 9.82 -4.94 -16.96
C LYS A 287 8.76 -4.48 -16.00
N THR A 288 7.50 -4.70 -16.35
CA THR A 288 6.40 -4.72 -15.37
C THR A 288 5.93 -6.15 -15.28
N ILE A 289 6.05 -6.78 -14.12
CA ILE A 289 5.60 -8.14 -13.86
C ILE A 289 4.42 -8.01 -12.90
N ILE A 290 3.22 -8.35 -13.36
CA ILE A 290 1.99 -8.10 -12.61
C ILE A 290 1.07 -9.32 -12.56
N GLY A 291 0.60 -9.68 -11.37
CA GLY A 291 -0.40 -10.73 -11.21
C GLY A 291 -1.79 -10.29 -11.67
N VAL A 292 -2.48 -11.16 -12.42
CA VAL A 292 -3.88 -10.97 -12.79
C VAL A 292 -4.78 -11.49 -11.67
N GLY A 293 -5.32 -10.58 -10.87
CA GLY A 293 -6.10 -10.92 -9.68
C GLY A 293 -5.26 -11.47 -8.51
N ALA A 294 -5.91 -11.66 -7.36
CA ALA A 294 -5.23 -11.85 -6.08
C ALA A 294 -4.46 -13.17 -5.90
N TYR A 295 -4.67 -14.16 -6.79
CA TYR A 295 -4.07 -15.50 -6.66
C TYR A 295 -2.99 -15.79 -7.71
N SER A 296 -2.66 -14.81 -8.55
CA SER A 296 -1.63 -15.00 -9.58
C SER A 296 -0.24 -14.88 -8.97
N GLY A 297 0.71 -15.70 -9.45
CA GLY A 297 1.99 -15.81 -8.76
C GLY A 297 2.95 -16.87 -9.28
N ILE A 298 4.05 -17.02 -8.55
CA ILE A 298 5.17 -17.92 -8.85
C ILE A 298 5.39 -18.83 -7.64
N LYS A 299 5.47 -20.14 -7.86
CA LYS A 299 5.80 -21.13 -6.82
C LYS A 299 7.14 -21.80 -7.11
N GLY A 300 7.92 -22.05 -6.05
CA GLY A 300 9.16 -22.82 -6.13
C GLY A 300 10.36 -22.09 -6.71
N LYS A 301 10.23 -20.82 -7.10
CA LYS A 301 11.30 -20.05 -7.73
C LYS A 301 11.17 -18.54 -7.49
N GLY A 302 12.30 -17.88 -7.24
CA GLY A 302 12.37 -16.44 -7.02
C GLY A 302 12.65 -15.64 -8.29
N LEU A 303 12.73 -14.32 -8.14
CA LEU A 303 13.10 -13.34 -9.16
C LEU A 303 14.45 -12.70 -8.81
N ARG A 304 15.34 -12.58 -9.80
CA ARG A 304 16.69 -12.05 -9.61
C ARG A 304 17.03 -10.96 -10.64
N MET A 305 17.28 -9.76 -10.14
CA MET A 305 17.72 -8.59 -10.90
C MET A 305 19.20 -8.34 -10.57
N VAL A 306 20.06 -8.43 -11.58
CA VAL A 306 21.52 -8.36 -11.40
C VAL A 306 22.19 -7.51 -12.47
N SER A 307 23.49 -7.24 -12.31
CA SER A 307 24.36 -6.81 -13.42
C SER A 307 23.91 -5.52 -14.11
N GLY A 308 23.47 -4.53 -13.33
CA GLY A 308 23.05 -3.22 -13.81
C GLY A 308 21.58 -3.13 -14.24
N VAL A 309 20.77 -4.16 -13.99
CA VAL A 309 19.33 -4.14 -14.30
C VAL A 309 18.66 -2.91 -13.68
N SER A 310 17.81 -2.26 -14.46
CA SER A 310 17.09 -1.08 -14.01
C SER A 310 15.65 -1.03 -14.52
N ASN A 311 14.83 -0.24 -13.84
CA ASN A 311 13.46 0.07 -14.23
C ASN A 311 12.55 -1.17 -14.26
N VAL A 312 12.30 -1.75 -13.08
CA VAL A 312 11.49 -2.96 -12.94
C VAL A 312 10.38 -2.76 -11.91
N ILE A 313 9.18 -3.16 -12.26
CA ILE A 313 8.00 -3.23 -11.38
C ILE A 313 7.66 -4.71 -11.16
N ILE A 314 7.55 -5.12 -9.90
CA ILE A 314 7.06 -6.44 -9.46
C ILE A 314 5.82 -6.18 -8.61
N ARG A 315 4.64 -6.54 -9.13
CA ARG A 315 3.38 -6.09 -8.55
C ARG A 315 2.31 -7.18 -8.46
N ASN A 316 1.52 -7.17 -7.38
CA ASN A 316 0.33 -8.01 -7.27
C ASN A 316 0.59 -9.53 -7.42
N LEU A 317 1.78 -10.02 -7.05
CA LEU A 317 2.14 -11.44 -7.17
C LEU A 317 2.13 -12.14 -5.82
N SER A 318 1.69 -13.39 -5.80
CA SER A 318 2.07 -14.35 -4.76
C SER A 318 3.38 -15.04 -5.14
N ILE A 319 4.48 -14.86 -4.39
CA ILE A 319 5.74 -15.58 -4.61
C ILE A 319 6.00 -16.47 -3.40
N THR A 320 5.88 -17.78 -3.58
CA THR A 320 5.80 -18.71 -2.45
C THR A 320 6.51 -20.05 -2.66
N ASP A 321 6.60 -20.82 -1.58
CA ASP A 321 6.92 -22.25 -1.61
C ASP A 321 8.30 -22.57 -2.20
N ILE A 322 9.31 -21.79 -1.82
CA ILE A 322 10.70 -21.94 -2.27
C ILE A 322 11.50 -22.66 -1.17
N ASN A 323 11.53 -23.99 -1.17
CA ASN A 323 12.33 -24.79 -0.22
C ASN A 323 12.17 -24.34 1.25
N ASP A 324 10.93 -24.15 1.72
CA ASP A 324 10.62 -23.71 3.09
C ASP A 324 11.37 -24.51 4.16
N GLY A 325 11.94 -23.81 5.14
CA GLY A 325 12.76 -24.40 6.20
C GLY A 325 14.18 -24.83 5.81
N ILE A 326 14.61 -24.63 4.56
CA ILE A 326 15.96 -24.92 4.09
C ILE A 326 16.68 -23.61 3.77
N ILE A 327 17.51 -23.16 4.70
CA ILE A 327 18.37 -21.98 4.52
C ILE A 327 19.39 -22.27 3.40
N TRP A 328 19.57 -21.28 2.53
CA TRP A 328 20.26 -21.40 1.22
C TRP A 328 19.50 -22.22 0.16
N GLY A 329 18.26 -22.63 0.45
CA GLY A 329 17.36 -23.29 -0.52
C GLY A 329 16.72 -22.34 -1.54
N GLY A 330 16.73 -21.03 -1.30
CA GLY A 330 16.28 -20.01 -2.25
C GLY A 330 15.81 -18.72 -1.58
N ASP A 331 15.81 -17.63 -2.37
CA ASP A 331 15.26 -16.32 -1.98
C ASP A 331 14.10 -15.96 -2.93
N ALA A 332 13.15 -15.14 -2.48
CA ALA A 332 12.01 -14.75 -3.31
C ALA A 332 12.34 -13.61 -4.28
N ILE A 333 12.93 -12.50 -3.79
CA ILE A 333 13.32 -11.36 -4.65
C ILE A 333 14.76 -10.93 -4.34
N THR A 334 15.62 -10.91 -5.35
CA THR A 334 17.02 -10.47 -5.26
C THR A 334 17.26 -9.22 -6.10
N ILE A 335 17.80 -8.17 -5.48
CA ILE A 335 18.25 -6.91 -6.11
C ILE A 335 19.76 -6.79 -5.90
N ASP A 336 20.57 -7.00 -6.91
CA ASP A 336 22.03 -7.05 -6.72
C ASP A 336 22.77 -6.34 -7.84
N ASN A 337 23.27 -5.13 -7.58
CA ASN A 337 23.72 -4.19 -8.61
C ASN A 337 22.56 -3.83 -9.56
N ALA A 338 21.48 -3.29 -9.01
CA ALA A 338 20.28 -2.90 -9.75
C ALA A 338 19.68 -1.60 -9.20
N SER A 339 18.85 -0.92 -10.00
CA SER A 339 18.27 0.37 -9.62
C SER A 339 16.86 0.60 -10.17
N LYS A 340 16.13 1.58 -9.63
CA LYS A 340 14.75 1.90 -10.08
C LYS A 340 13.86 0.67 -10.04
N ILE A 341 13.69 0.11 -8.84
CA ILE A 341 12.90 -1.10 -8.62
C ILE A 341 11.69 -0.77 -7.74
N TRP A 342 10.50 -1.19 -8.17
CA TRP A 342 9.27 -1.05 -7.38
C TRP A 342 8.68 -2.44 -7.10
N ILE A 343 8.59 -2.81 -5.83
CA ILE A 343 8.01 -4.07 -5.35
C ILE A 343 6.73 -3.72 -4.60
N ASP A 344 5.58 -3.98 -5.22
CA ASP A 344 4.29 -3.45 -4.76
C ASP A 344 3.19 -4.51 -4.60
N HIS A 345 2.47 -4.51 -3.49
CA HIS A 345 1.29 -5.38 -3.29
C HIS A 345 1.54 -6.87 -3.54
N ASN A 346 2.72 -7.38 -3.19
CA ASN A 346 3.04 -8.80 -3.32
C ASN A 346 2.78 -9.56 -2.02
N TYR A 347 2.53 -10.86 -2.11
CA TYR A 347 2.47 -11.79 -0.98
C TYR A 347 3.67 -12.72 -1.03
N LEU A 348 4.55 -12.65 -0.03
CA LEU A 348 5.76 -13.47 0.08
C LEU A 348 5.64 -14.41 1.28
N ALA A 349 5.76 -15.73 1.06
CA ALA A 349 5.58 -16.72 2.12
C ALA A 349 6.30 -18.04 1.84
N ARG A 350 6.69 -18.77 2.89
CA ARG A 350 7.28 -20.13 2.82
C ARG A 350 8.52 -20.17 1.90
N ILE A 351 9.48 -19.33 2.21
CA ILE A 351 10.73 -19.15 1.47
C ILE A 351 11.88 -19.66 2.34
N GLY A 352 12.80 -20.44 1.79
CA GLY A 352 13.87 -21.07 2.56
C GLY A 352 14.84 -20.07 3.19
N ARG A 353 15.04 -18.91 2.57
CA ARG A 353 15.84 -17.81 3.12
C ARG A 353 15.16 -16.45 2.90
N GLN A 354 15.74 -15.49 2.19
CA GLN A 354 15.27 -14.11 2.22
C GLN A 354 13.97 -13.94 1.41
N PHE A 355 13.01 -13.20 1.95
CA PHE A 355 11.92 -12.65 1.15
C PHE A 355 12.46 -11.61 0.17
N ILE A 356 13.25 -10.67 0.66
CA ILE A 356 13.89 -9.64 -0.16
C ILE A 356 15.36 -9.55 0.24
N VAL A 357 16.26 -9.58 -0.74
CA VAL A 357 17.69 -9.44 -0.48
C VAL A 357 18.29 -8.42 -1.43
N THR A 358 19.05 -7.47 -0.89
CA THR A 358 20.03 -6.75 -1.69
C THR A 358 21.36 -7.48 -1.60
N GLY A 359 21.95 -7.75 -2.76
CA GLY A 359 23.19 -8.51 -2.85
C GLY A 359 24.41 -7.69 -2.45
N TRP A 360 25.53 -7.94 -3.12
CA TRP A 360 26.82 -7.28 -2.85
C TRP A 360 27.05 -6.07 -3.77
N GLY A 361 26.17 -5.83 -4.73
CA GLY A 361 26.16 -4.63 -5.55
C GLY A 361 25.30 -3.49 -4.99
N THR A 362 25.09 -2.47 -5.81
CA THR A 362 24.21 -1.33 -5.45
C THR A 362 22.73 -1.69 -5.51
N ALA A 363 21.92 -0.98 -4.71
CA ALA A 363 20.45 -1.05 -4.74
C ALA A 363 19.83 0.35 -4.58
N GLN A 364 19.80 1.11 -5.68
CA GLN A 364 19.40 2.52 -5.67
C GLN A 364 18.00 2.74 -6.23
N ASN A 365 17.29 3.72 -5.68
CA ASN A 365 15.98 4.17 -6.14
C ASN A 365 14.94 3.03 -6.06
N VAL A 366 14.85 2.41 -4.88
CA VAL A 366 13.99 1.24 -4.65
C VAL A 366 12.81 1.64 -3.78
N THR A 367 11.61 1.14 -4.10
CA THR A 367 10.45 1.24 -3.23
C THR A 367 9.80 -0.12 -3.05
N ILE A 368 9.54 -0.45 -1.79
CA ILE A 368 8.90 -1.69 -1.35
C ILE A 368 7.61 -1.25 -0.66
N SER A 369 6.46 -1.44 -1.30
CA SER A 369 5.18 -0.89 -0.84
C SER A 369 4.04 -1.89 -0.82
N GLY A 370 3.13 -1.75 0.15
CA GLY A 370 1.88 -2.52 0.16
C GLY A 370 2.05 -4.04 0.25
N ASN A 371 3.25 -4.57 0.50
CA ASN A 371 3.48 -6.02 0.45
C ASN A 371 3.01 -6.68 1.75
N TYR A 372 2.54 -7.92 1.64
CA TYR A 372 2.31 -8.81 2.76
C TYR A 372 3.47 -9.83 2.85
N LEU A 373 4.34 -9.61 3.84
CA LEU A 373 5.49 -10.44 4.16
C LEU A 373 5.08 -11.42 5.27
N ASP A 374 4.58 -12.59 4.87
CA ASP A 374 4.00 -13.59 5.76
C ASP A 374 5.05 -14.62 6.20
N GLY A 375 5.56 -14.41 7.40
CA GLY A 375 6.55 -15.29 8.05
C GLY A 375 5.98 -16.56 8.66
N THR A 376 4.69 -16.89 8.45
CA THR A 376 4.12 -18.14 8.93
C THR A 376 4.81 -19.33 8.27
N THR A 377 5.51 -20.13 9.07
CA THR A 377 6.21 -21.33 8.62
C THR A 377 6.13 -22.41 9.68
N ASP A 378 6.22 -23.68 9.28
CA ASP A 378 6.45 -24.73 10.26
C ASP A 378 7.89 -24.72 10.77
N TYR A 379 8.83 -24.15 10.01
CA TYR A 379 10.28 -24.23 10.25
C TYR A 379 10.82 -22.91 10.84
N GLY A 380 10.30 -22.45 11.97
CA GLY A 380 10.76 -21.19 12.55
C GLY A 380 12.16 -21.28 13.15
N HIS A 381 12.97 -20.21 13.02
CA HIS A 381 14.34 -20.15 13.58
C HIS A 381 14.41 -20.44 15.08
N TYR A 382 13.41 -19.99 15.84
CA TYR A 382 13.30 -20.24 17.28
C TYR A 382 12.27 -21.34 17.61
N CYS A 383 11.99 -22.26 16.69
CA CYS A 383 10.91 -23.26 16.80
C CYS A 383 9.53 -22.63 17.10
N ASN A 384 9.34 -21.36 16.73
CA ASN A 384 8.17 -20.57 17.13
C ASN A 384 7.22 -20.28 15.95
N ARG A 385 7.39 -21.03 14.85
CA ARG A 385 6.62 -20.91 13.60
C ARG A 385 6.72 -19.53 12.92
N ARG A 386 7.83 -18.82 13.14
CA ARG A 386 8.09 -17.48 12.61
C ARG A 386 9.38 -17.41 11.81
N HIS A 387 9.26 -16.88 10.60
CA HIS A 387 10.37 -16.75 9.65
C HIS A 387 11.38 -15.67 10.08
N TYR A 388 12.66 -16.02 10.12
CA TYR A 388 13.72 -15.08 10.50
C TYR A 388 14.28 -14.28 9.32
N TRP A 389 14.22 -14.88 8.12
CA TRP A 389 14.95 -14.42 6.95
C TRP A 389 14.06 -13.53 6.09
N ASN A 390 13.70 -12.35 6.59
CA ASN A 390 12.76 -11.49 5.89
C ASN A 390 13.46 -10.61 4.83
N ALA A 391 13.94 -9.42 5.21
CA ALA A 391 14.61 -8.49 4.31
C ALA A 391 16.08 -8.28 4.72
N LEU A 392 17.01 -8.75 3.91
CA LEU A 392 18.45 -8.57 4.13
C LEU A 392 19.00 -7.52 3.15
N LEU A 393 19.19 -6.30 3.63
CA LEU A 393 19.56 -5.15 2.82
C LEU A 393 21.03 -4.77 3.06
N LEU A 394 21.96 -5.47 2.42
CA LEU A 394 23.43 -5.32 2.60
C LEU A 394 24.16 -4.69 1.43
N GLY A 395 23.44 -4.25 0.40
CA GLY A 395 24.01 -3.61 -0.78
C GLY A 395 24.78 -2.34 -0.47
N GLU A 396 25.59 -1.91 -1.44
CA GLU A 396 26.31 -0.64 -1.34
C GLU A 396 25.41 0.55 -1.71
N ASN A 397 25.55 1.64 -0.96
CA ASN A 397 24.97 2.96 -1.24
C ASN A 397 23.49 2.86 -1.67
N GLN A 398 22.69 2.23 -0.83
CA GLN A 398 21.30 1.91 -1.10
C GLN A 398 20.43 3.15 -0.94
N SER A 399 19.32 3.23 -1.67
CA SER A 399 18.30 4.26 -1.41
C SER A 399 16.91 3.64 -1.52
N ILE A 400 16.31 3.36 -0.37
CA ILE A 400 15.16 2.46 -0.25
C ILE A 400 14.03 3.13 0.56
N THR A 401 12.82 3.13 0.01
CA THR A 401 11.59 3.42 0.75
C THR A 401 10.87 2.11 1.05
N ILE A 402 10.55 1.84 2.31
CA ILE A 402 9.70 0.73 2.76
C ILE A 402 8.43 1.35 3.33
N VAL A 403 7.30 1.23 2.61
CA VAL A 403 6.08 1.96 2.94
C VAL A 403 4.82 1.08 2.92
N GLY A 404 4.01 1.11 3.99
CA GLY A 404 2.71 0.43 3.96
C GLY A 404 2.80 -1.09 3.81
N ASN A 405 3.88 -1.73 4.26
CA ASN A 405 4.00 -3.19 4.22
C ASN A 405 3.53 -3.80 5.54
N ARG A 406 3.08 -5.06 5.49
CA ARG A 406 2.80 -5.87 6.67
C ARG A 406 3.88 -6.92 6.87
N PHE A 407 4.58 -6.83 7.99
CA PHE A 407 5.54 -7.82 8.49
C PHE A 407 4.85 -8.67 9.55
N HIS A 408 4.46 -9.88 9.16
CA HIS A 408 3.65 -10.75 10.00
C HIS A 408 4.40 -12.02 10.38
N MET A 409 4.26 -12.46 11.63
CA MET A 409 4.84 -13.73 12.08
C MET A 409 6.33 -13.87 11.74
N THR A 410 7.10 -12.79 11.88
CA THR A 410 8.55 -12.77 11.65
C THR A 410 9.32 -12.89 12.96
N SER A 411 10.60 -13.27 12.88
CA SER A 411 11.48 -13.39 14.04
C SER A 411 12.81 -12.63 13.94
N GLY A 412 13.08 -12.01 12.79
CA GLY A 412 14.32 -11.30 12.52
C GLY A 412 14.29 -10.54 11.20
N ARG A 413 15.35 -9.75 10.96
CA ARG A 413 15.65 -9.08 9.68
C ARG A 413 14.44 -8.41 9.06
N SER A 414 13.68 -7.65 9.82
CA SER A 414 12.45 -7.01 9.37
C SER A 414 12.54 -5.47 9.41
N PRO A 415 13.41 -4.83 8.60
CA PRO A 415 14.52 -5.38 7.81
C PRO A 415 15.84 -5.44 8.61
N LYS A 416 16.85 -6.17 8.11
CA LYS A 416 18.26 -5.88 8.42
C LYS A 416 18.80 -4.90 7.38
N PHE A 417 19.30 -3.75 7.81
CA PHE A 417 19.83 -2.70 6.92
C PHE A 417 21.27 -2.35 7.31
N SER A 418 22.20 -2.63 6.40
CA SER A 418 23.63 -2.55 6.66
C SER A 418 24.35 -2.46 5.32
N LYS A 419 25.66 -2.61 5.32
CA LYS A 419 26.51 -2.72 4.14
C LYS A 419 27.43 -3.93 4.25
N GLN A 420 27.87 -4.43 3.11
CA GLN A 420 29.05 -5.29 3.07
C GLN A 420 30.31 -4.57 3.61
N SER A 421 31.27 -5.35 4.11
CA SER A 421 32.50 -4.82 4.70
C SER A 421 33.30 -3.91 3.74
N SER A 422 33.30 -4.24 2.44
CA SER A 422 34.00 -3.49 1.39
C SER A 422 33.32 -2.17 0.98
N ALA A 423 32.02 -2.00 1.27
CA ALA A 423 31.28 -0.82 0.85
C ALA A 423 31.62 0.39 1.74
N SER A 424 31.58 1.58 1.16
CA SER A 424 31.83 2.83 1.90
C SER A 424 30.62 3.25 2.76
N SER A 425 29.41 2.96 2.31
CA SER A 425 28.16 3.31 3.00
C SER A 425 27.04 2.31 2.67
N ALA A 426 26.12 2.12 3.62
CA ALA A 426 24.85 1.42 3.39
C ALA A 426 23.84 2.31 2.64
N GLY A 427 24.01 3.63 2.67
CA GLY A 427 23.08 4.60 2.08
C GLY A 427 21.93 4.97 3.02
N ILE A 428 20.70 5.03 2.50
CA ILE A 428 19.50 5.51 3.20
C ILE A 428 18.33 4.54 3.14
N LEU A 429 17.61 4.46 4.26
CA LEU A 429 16.34 3.77 4.40
C LEU A 429 15.26 4.70 4.99
N HIS A 430 14.13 4.83 4.31
CA HIS A 430 12.93 5.48 4.84
C HIS A 430 11.85 4.42 5.09
N MET A 431 11.55 4.15 6.36
CA MET A 431 10.50 3.21 6.77
C MET A 431 9.28 3.97 7.27
N VAL A 432 8.15 3.81 6.60
CA VAL A 432 6.97 4.64 6.87
C VAL A 432 5.67 3.86 6.78
N ASN A 433 4.79 4.02 7.76
CA ASN A 433 3.46 3.38 7.76
C ASN A 433 3.42 1.85 7.61
N ASN A 434 4.45 1.15 8.07
CA ASN A 434 4.46 -0.31 8.04
C ASN A 434 3.78 -0.88 9.29
N TYR A 435 3.13 -2.03 9.13
CA TYR A 435 2.47 -2.78 10.19
C TYR A 435 3.31 -4.01 10.58
N PHE A 436 3.59 -4.16 11.87
CA PHE A 436 4.31 -5.30 12.42
C PHE A 436 3.42 -6.02 13.43
N ASP A 437 3.03 -7.26 13.14
CA ASP A 437 2.10 -8.01 13.98
C ASP A 437 2.47 -9.48 14.19
N GLN A 438 2.22 -9.96 15.40
CA GLN A 438 2.56 -11.30 15.86
C GLN A 438 4.05 -11.66 15.71
N ASN A 439 4.94 -10.67 15.68
CA ASN A 439 6.39 -10.87 15.52
C ASN A 439 7.05 -11.29 16.84
N TYR A 440 8.28 -11.80 16.72
CA TYR A 440 9.16 -12.23 17.81
C TYR A 440 10.58 -11.73 17.52
N GLY A 441 11.48 -11.76 18.51
CA GLY A 441 12.88 -11.41 18.31
C GLY A 441 13.05 -9.95 17.95
N VAL A 442 13.65 -9.68 16.79
CA VAL A 442 14.06 -8.33 16.38
C VAL A 442 13.36 -7.93 15.09
N GLY A 443 12.80 -6.71 15.07
CA GLY A 443 12.28 -6.06 13.87
C GLY A 443 13.41 -5.53 13.01
N PHE A 444 13.66 -4.22 13.12
CA PHE A 444 14.75 -3.53 12.44
C PHE A 444 16.11 -3.83 13.10
N ASP A 445 17.11 -4.17 12.30
CA ASP A 445 18.50 -4.36 12.72
C ASP A 445 19.46 -3.57 11.80
N GLY A 446 20.00 -2.47 12.30
CA GLY A 446 21.04 -1.66 11.65
C GLY A 446 22.38 -1.68 12.39
N ASP A 447 23.47 -1.32 11.70
CA ASP A 447 24.85 -1.41 12.19
C ASP A 447 25.74 -0.18 11.88
N TYR A 448 25.27 1.04 12.17
CA TYR A 448 26.04 2.30 12.09
C TYR A 448 26.32 2.80 10.65
N ALA A 449 26.18 1.95 9.64
CA ALA A 449 26.68 2.22 8.30
C ALA A 449 25.73 3.01 7.37
N GLY A 450 24.53 3.38 7.82
CA GLY A 450 23.51 4.02 6.99
C GLY A 450 22.64 5.04 7.73
N THR A 451 21.83 5.78 6.98
CA THR A 451 20.89 6.78 7.50
C THR A 451 19.48 6.23 7.47
N VAL A 452 18.73 6.38 8.57
CA VAL A 452 17.39 5.80 8.68
C VAL A 452 16.39 6.82 9.24
N LEU A 453 15.27 6.98 8.54
CA LEU A 453 14.09 7.70 9.02
C LEU A 453 12.95 6.69 9.19
N MET A 454 12.36 6.66 10.38
CA MET A 454 11.18 5.83 10.68
C MET A 454 10.03 6.71 11.19
N GLU A 455 8.89 6.71 10.54
CA GLU A 455 7.74 7.50 10.97
C GLU A 455 6.41 6.80 10.68
N GLY A 456 5.42 6.96 11.57
CA GLY A 456 4.08 6.43 11.36
C GLY A 456 3.99 4.91 11.31
N ASN A 457 5.00 4.14 11.72
CA ASN A 457 4.94 2.67 11.76
C ASN A 457 4.18 2.18 13.00
N TYR A 458 3.52 1.02 12.89
CA TYR A 458 2.77 0.41 13.97
C TYR A 458 3.38 -0.94 14.36
N TYR A 459 3.79 -1.07 15.63
CA TYR A 459 4.37 -2.28 16.21
C TYR A 459 3.43 -2.86 17.28
N GLU A 460 2.79 -3.98 16.94
CA GLU A 460 1.96 -4.72 17.87
C GLU A 460 2.79 -5.52 18.87
N LYS A 461 2.20 -5.79 20.03
CA LYS A 461 2.89 -6.44 21.14
C LYS A 461 3.17 -7.90 20.78
N GLY A 462 4.44 -8.26 20.75
CA GLY A 462 4.90 -9.64 20.64
C GLY A 462 5.22 -10.22 22.01
N SER A 463 5.27 -11.54 22.13
CA SER A 463 5.66 -12.22 23.38
C SER A 463 7.12 -11.96 23.79
N ASN A 464 7.97 -11.55 22.84
CA ASN A 464 9.34 -11.09 23.04
C ASN A 464 9.79 -10.40 21.74
N PHE A 465 9.22 -9.25 21.42
CA PHE A 465 9.52 -8.54 20.17
C PHE A 465 10.08 -7.16 20.46
N SER A 466 11.29 -6.93 19.97
CA SER A 466 11.97 -5.64 19.98
C SER A 466 11.86 -5.01 18.60
N PRO A 467 11.07 -3.93 18.41
CA PRO A 467 10.93 -3.26 17.12
C PRO A 467 12.25 -2.85 16.48
N ILE A 468 13.23 -2.43 17.30
CA ILE A 468 14.55 -1.97 16.90
C ILE A 468 15.59 -2.69 17.76
N ALA A 469 16.59 -3.32 17.12
CA ALA A 469 17.67 -4.02 17.79
C ALA A 469 18.50 -3.09 18.69
N SER A 470 18.99 -3.60 19.82
CA SER A 470 19.91 -2.85 20.69
C SER A 470 21.30 -2.64 20.05
N SER A 471 21.67 -3.48 19.09
CA SER A 471 22.87 -3.32 18.25
C SER A 471 22.81 -2.08 17.35
N SER A 472 21.65 -1.47 17.16
CA SER A 472 21.47 -0.34 16.22
C SER A 472 21.80 1.03 16.80
N THR A 473 22.34 1.10 18.02
CA THR A 473 22.49 2.33 18.83
C THR A 473 23.36 3.45 18.24
N GLY A 474 24.14 3.22 17.18
CA GLY A 474 24.79 4.33 16.46
C GLY A 474 24.62 4.30 14.96
N THR A 475 23.58 3.63 14.48
CA THR A 475 22.96 4.02 13.21
C THR A 475 22.40 5.43 13.37
N PRO A 476 22.71 6.38 12.48
CA PRO A 476 21.94 7.61 12.35
C PRO A 476 20.45 7.30 12.12
N LEU A 477 19.69 7.22 13.21
CA LEU A 477 18.29 6.82 13.25
C LEU A 477 17.43 7.97 13.78
N PHE A 478 16.42 8.38 13.01
CA PHE A 478 15.39 9.31 13.44
C PHE A 478 14.04 8.60 13.45
N ALA A 479 13.57 8.25 14.64
CA ALA A 479 12.37 7.44 14.84
C ALA A 479 11.55 7.98 16.03
N PRO A 480 10.77 9.06 15.84
CA PRO A 480 10.01 9.65 16.94
C PRO A 480 8.91 8.72 17.43
N LEU A 481 8.64 8.77 18.72
CA LEU A 481 7.47 8.21 19.40
C LEU A 481 6.53 9.34 19.81
N ASP A 482 5.33 9.01 20.29
CA ASP A 482 4.40 10.01 20.85
C ASP A 482 5.06 10.85 21.96
N SER A 483 5.91 10.25 22.79
CA SER A 483 6.64 10.94 23.86
C SER A 483 7.69 11.94 23.36
N SER A 484 8.11 11.84 22.10
CA SER A 484 9.21 12.62 21.52
C SER A 484 8.81 13.37 20.24
N ILE A 485 7.56 13.27 19.80
CA ILE A 485 7.08 13.89 18.56
C ILE A 485 7.12 15.42 18.60
N GLY A 486 6.91 16.01 19.79
CA GLY A 486 7.00 17.46 19.99
C GLY A 486 8.39 18.02 19.67
N SER A 487 9.45 17.36 20.14
CA SER A 487 10.84 17.77 19.84
C SER A 487 11.25 17.41 18.42
N ALA A 488 10.76 16.28 17.88
CA ALA A 488 11.02 15.86 16.51
C ALA A 488 10.48 16.85 15.47
N ASN A 489 9.28 17.39 15.69
CA ASN A 489 8.56 18.18 14.69
C ASN A 489 9.26 19.48 14.29
N ASN A 490 10.10 20.07 15.17
CA ASN A 490 10.91 21.23 14.79
C ASN A 490 11.92 20.86 13.69
N THR A 491 12.63 19.75 13.86
CA THR A 491 13.57 19.22 12.87
C THR A 491 12.84 18.81 11.59
N CYS A 492 11.70 18.12 11.71
CA CYS A 492 10.93 17.68 10.54
C CYS A 492 10.39 18.87 9.73
N ARG A 493 9.85 19.91 10.37
CA ARG A 493 9.40 21.11 9.64
C ARG A 493 10.55 21.81 8.92
N SER A 494 11.69 21.95 9.59
CA SER A 494 12.88 22.59 9.01
C SER A 494 13.44 21.80 7.81
N VAL A 495 13.58 20.48 7.96
CA VAL A 495 14.20 19.62 6.94
C VAL A 495 13.19 19.16 5.89
N LEU A 496 12.06 18.60 6.30
CA LEU A 496 11.07 17.99 5.40
C LEU A 496 9.97 18.96 4.94
N GLY A 497 9.81 20.12 5.57
CA GLY A 497 8.71 21.04 5.26
C GLY A 497 7.36 20.59 5.81
N ARG A 498 7.33 19.53 6.63
CA ARG A 498 6.13 18.96 7.26
C ARG A 498 6.44 18.43 8.65
N ASN A 499 5.40 18.22 9.45
CA ASN A 499 5.54 17.44 10.69
C ASN A 499 5.91 15.98 10.35
N CYS A 500 6.60 15.32 11.27
CA CYS A 500 6.75 13.87 11.23
C CYS A 500 5.52 13.20 11.84
N GLN A 501 5.36 11.90 11.58
CA GLN A 501 4.41 11.04 12.29
C GLN A 501 5.13 10.19 13.33
N SER A 502 4.55 10.04 14.52
CA SER A 502 5.09 9.16 15.53
C SER A 502 4.95 7.70 15.12
N ASN A 503 5.91 6.89 15.54
CA ASN A 503 5.76 5.44 15.55
C ASN A 503 5.00 5.03 16.82
N TYR A 504 4.25 3.93 16.73
CA TYR A 504 3.52 3.38 17.86
C TYR A 504 4.08 2.01 18.23
N ASP A 505 4.59 1.88 19.46
CA ASP A 505 5.08 0.63 20.02
C ASP A 505 4.30 0.28 21.29
N THR A 506 3.70 -0.90 21.30
CA THR A 506 2.96 -1.44 22.46
C THR A 506 3.80 -2.33 23.37
N ASN A 507 5.06 -2.60 22.99
CA ASN A 507 5.99 -3.40 23.79
C ASN A 507 6.65 -2.57 24.90
N SER A 508 6.73 -1.23 24.75
CA SER A 508 7.50 -0.32 25.62
C SER A 508 8.97 -0.73 25.76
N GLN A 509 9.52 -1.40 24.72
CA GLN A 509 10.84 -2.04 24.73
C GLN A 509 11.80 -1.44 23.68
N GLY A 510 11.38 -0.42 22.94
CA GLY A 510 12.07 -0.01 21.72
C GLY A 510 13.25 0.95 21.92
N ASN A 511 14.29 0.73 21.11
CA ASN A 511 15.43 1.63 20.93
C ASN A 511 15.10 2.78 19.94
N PHE A 512 13.95 3.43 20.13
CA PHE A 512 13.53 4.56 19.29
C PHE A 512 14.33 5.81 19.68
N VAL A 513 15.07 6.35 18.72
CA VAL A 513 15.97 7.49 18.95
C VAL A 513 15.68 8.61 17.95
N ILE A 514 15.79 9.86 18.41
CA ILE A 514 15.81 11.05 17.56
C ILE A 514 17.26 11.49 17.40
N ASN A 515 17.99 10.87 16.48
CA ASN A 515 19.36 11.27 16.14
C ASN A 515 19.32 12.30 15.00
N SER A 516 19.64 13.56 15.30
CA SER A 516 19.59 14.67 14.33
C SER A 516 20.55 14.47 13.15
N SER A 517 21.64 13.70 13.30
CA SER A 517 22.55 13.38 12.19
C SER A 517 21.84 12.70 11.03
N ALA A 518 20.80 11.89 11.29
CA ALA A 518 20.02 11.28 10.23
C ALA A 518 19.31 12.33 9.35
N MET A 519 18.71 13.34 9.99
CA MET A 519 18.02 14.44 9.30
C MET A 519 19.01 15.37 8.61
N SER A 520 20.17 15.63 9.21
CA SER A 520 21.25 16.39 8.57
C SER A 520 21.77 15.68 7.31
N ASN A 521 21.96 14.35 7.37
CA ASN A 521 22.36 13.55 6.21
C ASN A 521 21.30 13.59 5.10
N ILE A 522 20.01 13.51 5.45
CA ILE A 522 18.89 13.65 4.50
C ILE A 522 18.91 15.05 3.87
N GLN A 523 19.04 16.11 4.67
CA GLN A 523 19.06 17.49 4.18
C GLN A 523 20.26 17.76 3.26
N GLY A 524 21.42 17.19 3.60
CA GLY A 524 22.66 17.34 2.83
C GLY A 524 22.66 16.63 1.47
N ASN A 525 21.68 15.75 1.21
CA ASN A 525 21.54 15.06 -0.07
C ASN A 525 20.18 15.37 -0.72
N GLY A 526 20.19 16.22 -1.75
CA GLY A 526 18.96 16.68 -2.40
C GLY A 526 18.09 15.55 -2.99
N SER A 527 18.69 14.46 -3.47
CA SER A 527 17.94 13.30 -3.97
C SER A 527 17.22 12.58 -2.83
N TRP A 528 17.89 12.39 -1.70
CA TRP A 528 17.30 11.81 -0.50
C TRP A 528 16.17 12.67 0.05
N LEU A 529 16.42 13.98 0.14
CA LEU A 529 15.43 14.93 0.62
C LEU A 529 14.15 14.92 -0.22
N ASN A 530 14.29 14.97 -1.55
CA ASN A 530 13.15 14.96 -2.46
C ASN A 530 12.36 13.66 -2.38
N ALA A 531 13.04 12.51 -2.33
CA ALA A 531 12.39 11.22 -2.18
C ALA A 531 11.60 11.12 -0.86
N VAL A 532 12.21 11.48 0.28
CA VAL A 532 11.54 11.45 1.59
C VAL A 532 10.35 12.40 1.64
N ARG A 533 10.45 13.59 1.04
CA ARG A 533 9.35 14.58 0.97
C ARG A 533 8.19 14.12 0.09
N SER A 534 8.45 13.31 -0.93
CA SER A 534 7.41 12.77 -1.82
C SER A 534 6.51 11.74 -1.14
N VAL A 535 6.92 11.20 0.01
CA VAL A 535 6.12 10.27 0.79
C VAL A 535 5.30 11.04 1.81
N SER A 536 3.99 10.77 1.83
CA SER A 536 3.03 11.33 2.79
C SER A 536 2.77 10.34 3.93
N PRO A 537 3.36 10.53 5.12
CA PRO A 537 3.15 9.63 6.24
C PRO A 537 1.77 9.86 6.86
N LYS A 538 1.12 8.75 7.20
CA LYS A 538 -0.17 8.70 7.88
C LYS A 538 -0.02 8.52 9.38
N SER A 539 -1.09 8.76 10.12
CA SER A 539 -1.12 8.39 11.54
C SER A 539 -0.97 6.88 11.67
N TYR A 540 -0.29 6.42 12.73
CA TYR A 540 -0.15 4.99 13.00
C TYR A 540 -1.51 4.29 13.20
N SER A 541 -2.56 5.03 13.58
CA SER A 541 -3.91 4.48 13.73
C SER A 541 -4.52 4.01 12.40
N GLU A 542 -4.12 4.62 11.29
CA GLU A 542 -4.57 4.31 9.93
C GLU A 542 -3.79 3.12 9.33
N VAL A 543 -2.72 2.67 9.98
CA VAL A 543 -1.85 1.61 9.47
C VAL A 543 -2.49 0.22 9.55
N LYS A 544 -3.34 -0.02 10.55
CA LYS A 544 -4.00 -1.33 10.70
C LYS A 544 -5.07 -1.63 9.67
N SER A 545 -5.70 -0.58 9.13
CA SER A 545 -6.80 -0.69 8.17
C SER A 545 -6.34 -0.71 6.72
N GLN A 546 -5.03 -0.70 6.46
CA GLN A 546 -4.50 -0.77 5.10
C GLN A 546 -4.68 -2.17 4.51
N SER A 547 -4.85 -2.21 3.19
CA SER A 547 -4.80 -3.47 2.45
C SER A 547 -3.35 -3.86 2.17
N PHE A 548 -3.01 -5.12 2.37
CA PHE A 548 -1.65 -5.64 2.16
C PHE A 548 -1.67 -6.83 1.21
N GLY A 549 -0.67 -6.92 0.35
CA GLY A 549 -0.51 -8.00 -0.61
C GLY A 549 -1.44 -7.87 -1.82
N PRO A 550 -1.61 -8.97 -2.57
CA PRO A 550 -2.32 -8.94 -3.84
C PRO A 550 -3.80 -8.58 -3.66
N GLN A 551 -4.31 -7.80 -4.59
CA GLN A 551 -5.70 -7.36 -4.64
C GLN A 551 -6.37 -7.80 -5.95
N SER A 552 -7.68 -7.96 -5.91
CA SER A 552 -8.47 -8.41 -7.08
C SER A 552 -8.64 -7.34 -8.16
N ASN A 553 -8.53 -6.07 -7.77
CA ASN A 553 -8.80 -4.87 -8.57
C ASN A 553 -7.53 -4.15 -9.06
N ILE A 554 -6.33 -4.62 -8.67
CA ILE A 554 -5.08 -4.05 -9.19
C ILE A 554 -4.93 -4.45 -10.67
N THR A 555 -4.92 -3.44 -11.53
CA THR A 555 -4.69 -3.57 -12.97
C THR A 555 -3.56 -2.62 -13.39
N TYR A 556 -2.94 -2.87 -14.54
CA TYR A 556 -1.91 -1.99 -15.13
C TYR A 556 -2.37 -1.50 -16.48
#